data_AF-K1UDH3-F1
#
_entry.id   AF-K1UDH3-F1
#
_cell.length_a   1.000
_cell.length_b   1.000
_cell.length_c   1.000
_cell.angle_alpha   90.00
_cell.angle_beta   90.00
_cell.angle_gamma   90.00
#
_symmetry.space_group_name_H-M   'P 1'
#
loop_
_entity.id
_entity.type
_entity.pdbx_description
1 polymer ?
#
loop_
_entity_poly.entity_id
_entity_poly.type
_entity_poly.pdbx_seq_one_letter_code
_entity_poly.pdbx_strand_id
1 'polypeptide(L)'
;MLQDGICQVTKTFFSKTIQFYDINYQLALNEDKTTIFENYCDFLNYFDSSISVQLSFINQQVDVAEFEKSIDIPDQNDDFNAIREEYRTMLKNQLSKGNNGLVKTKYITFGIEAESLKVARPRLERIETDILNNFKILGAQAHSLNGLERLEILYHVFNQDRIEPFKFQYKMLPETGLKTKDFIAPASFNFSKNQTFMMGRTMGSVSYLQILAPELTDRMLADFLDVDDSINVNIHIQSIDQSSAIKMIKSKISDLDKMKIEEQKRAVRSGYDMDVLPSDLVTYGEEAKNLLEDLQSRNERMFLVTVLVMNTAKKRQKLDNNIFQVQGIAQKYNCSLKQLDYQQEAALMSCIPLGVNRIEIQRGLTTSSTAIFVPFTTQELFQEGEALYYGLNALSNNMIMVDRKRLKNPNGLILGTPGSGKSFSAKREITNCFLITEDDIIVCDPEAEYSALVQALHGQVVRVSPVSDQYINPMDLNLNYSEEDNPLSLKAD
;
A
#
# COMPACT_ATOMS: atom_id res chain seq x y z
N MET A 1 6.54 -5.58 -23.23
CA MET A 1 6.67 -4.41 -22.34
C MET A 1 7.79 -3.52 -22.83
N LEU A 2 7.61 -2.20 -22.87
CA LEU A 2 8.58 -1.23 -23.39
C LEU A 2 9.35 -0.56 -22.25
N GLN A 3 10.52 0.02 -22.56
CA GLN A 3 11.43 0.64 -21.58
C GLN A 3 10.78 1.73 -20.73
N ASP A 4 9.95 2.56 -21.36
CA ASP A 4 9.20 3.67 -20.75
C ASP A 4 8.01 3.23 -19.87
N GLY A 5 7.90 1.93 -19.60
CA GLY A 5 6.84 1.37 -18.78
C GLY A 5 5.54 1.10 -19.54
N ILE A 6 5.39 1.47 -20.81
CA ILE A 6 4.16 1.14 -21.56
C ILE A 6 4.13 -0.36 -21.86
N CYS A 7 3.04 -1.02 -21.50
CA CYS A 7 2.77 -2.40 -21.88
C CYS A 7 1.68 -2.46 -22.94
N GLN A 8 2.01 -2.99 -24.12
CA GLN A 8 1.02 -3.47 -25.07
C GLN A 8 0.51 -4.83 -24.59
N VAL A 9 -0.66 -4.85 -23.95
CA VAL A 9 -1.23 -6.07 -23.33
C VAL A 9 -1.96 -6.91 -24.37
N THR A 10 -2.72 -6.25 -25.25
CA THR A 10 -3.38 -6.87 -26.40
C THR A 10 -2.97 -6.13 -27.68
N LYS A 11 -3.57 -6.46 -28.83
CA LYS A 11 -3.29 -5.74 -30.08
C LYS A 11 -3.60 -4.25 -29.97
N THR A 12 -4.66 -3.89 -29.25
CA THR A 12 -5.21 -2.51 -29.17
C THR A 12 -5.18 -1.92 -27.76
N PHE A 13 -4.95 -2.73 -26.72
CA PHE A 13 -4.93 -2.25 -25.34
C PHE A 13 -3.50 -1.98 -24.85
N PHE A 14 -3.29 -0.78 -24.32
CA PHE A 14 -2.01 -0.32 -23.77
C PHE A 14 -2.19 0.17 -22.33
N SER A 15 -1.28 -0.19 -21.44
CA SER A 15 -1.33 0.22 -20.03
C SER A 15 -0.01 0.75 -19.49
N LYS A 16 -0.10 1.59 -18.45
CA LYS A 16 1.01 2.01 -17.57
C LYS A 16 0.64 1.74 -16.12
N THR A 17 1.66 1.66 -15.27
CA THR A 17 1.50 1.38 -13.84
C THR A 17 2.28 2.41 -13.04
N ILE A 18 1.66 2.91 -11.97
CA ILE A 18 2.27 3.80 -10.98
C ILE A 18 2.29 3.05 -9.65
N GLN A 19 3.42 3.07 -8.95
CA GLN A 19 3.49 2.66 -7.56
C GLN A 19 3.18 3.87 -6.68
N PHE A 20 2.38 3.66 -5.64
CA PHE A 20 2.06 4.69 -4.67
C PHE A 20 2.23 4.16 -3.24
N TYR A 21 2.44 5.07 -2.30
CA TYR A 21 2.75 4.75 -0.91
C TYR A 21 1.64 5.20 0.02
N ASP A 22 1.68 4.67 1.24
CA ASP A 22 0.69 4.98 2.27
C ASP A 22 0.76 6.43 2.76
N ILE A 23 -0.41 6.93 3.13
CA ILE A 23 -0.59 8.10 3.99
C ILE A 23 -1.25 7.64 5.29
N ASN A 24 -1.19 8.48 6.32
CA ASN A 24 -1.87 8.21 7.58
C ASN A 24 -3.38 8.44 7.41
N TYR A 25 -4.11 7.41 6.99
CA TYR A 25 -5.58 7.46 6.91
C TYR A 25 -6.23 6.88 8.17
N GLN A 26 -5.86 5.66 8.58
CA GLN A 26 -6.53 4.98 9.71
C GLN A 26 -6.37 5.71 11.06
N LEU A 27 -5.22 6.38 11.24
CA LEU A 27 -4.87 7.18 12.42
C LEU A 27 -5.32 8.64 12.34
N ALA A 28 -5.80 9.10 11.18
CA ALA A 28 -6.21 10.49 11.01
C ALA A 28 -7.47 10.82 11.84
N LEU A 29 -7.62 12.10 12.18
CA LEU A 29 -8.84 12.63 12.78
C LEU A 29 -10.00 12.47 11.79
N ASN A 30 -11.24 12.44 12.30
CA ASN A 30 -12.41 12.22 11.44
C ASN A 30 -12.55 13.30 10.34
N GLU A 31 -12.21 14.55 10.64
CA GLU A 31 -12.24 15.66 9.66
C GLU A 31 -11.23 15.44 8.53
N ASP A 32 -10.01 15.01 8.87
CA ASP A 32 -8.96 14.67 7.90
C ASP A 32 -9.36 13.45 7.06
N LYS A 33 -9.96 12.42 7.69
CA LYS A 33 -10.48 11.24 6.98
C LYS A 33 -11.53 11.63 5.95
N THR A 34 -12.48 12.48 6.32
CA THR A 34 -13.50 13.00 5.40
C THR A 34 -12.85 13.73 4.23
N THR A 35 -11.86 14.59 4.49
CA THR A 35 -11.14 15.33 3.44
C THR A 35 -10.39 14.39 2.49
N ILE A 36 -9.68 13.38 3.03
CA ILE A 36 -8.97 12.37 2.21
C ILE A 36 -9.98 11.56 1.38
N PHE A 37 -11.11 11.18 1.99
CA PHE A 37 -12.16 10.41 1.33
C PHE A 37 -12.79 11.19 0.18
N GLU A 38 -13.10 12.47 0.37
CA GLU A 38 -13.63 13.35 -0.68
C GLU A 38 -12.62 13.52 -1.83
N ASN A 39 -11.35 13.78 -1.52
CA ASN A 39 -10.29 13.85 -2.54
C ASN A 39 -10.14 12.51 -3.29
N TYR A 40 -10.35 11.37 -2.63
CA TYR A 40 -10.31 10.06 -3.26
C TYR A 40 -11.54 9.82 -4.15
N CYS A 41 -12.72 10.30 -3.78
CA CYS A 41 -13.90 10.32 -4.65
C CYS A 41 -13.63 11.14 -5.93
N ASP A 42 -13.04 12.32 -5.81
CA ASP A 42 -12.65 13.16 -6.95
C ASP A 42 -11.63 12.46 -7.85
N PHE A 43 -10.66 11.77 -7.24
CA PHE A 43 -9.70 10.94 -7.97
C PHE A 43 -10.37 9.80 -8.74
N LEU A 44 -11.35 9.10 -8.16
CA LEU A 44 -12.11 8.08 -8.87
C LEU A 44 -12.95 8.69 -10.02
N ASN A 45 -13.53 9.87 -9.78
CA ASN A 45 -14.31 10.61 -10.76
C ASN A 45 -13.48 11.20 -11.91
N TYR A 46 -12.15 11.30 -11.78
CA TYR A 46 -11.28 11.65 -12.91
C TYR A 46 -11.40 10.63 -14.04
N PHE A 47 -11.54 9.34 -13.73
CA PHE A 47 -11.58 8.27 -14.73
C PHE A 47 -12.90 8.27 -15.49
N ASP A 48 -12.82 8.45 -16.81
CA ASP A 48 -13.95 8.29 -17.72
C ASP A 48 -14.09 6.84 -18.21
N SER A 49 -15.13 6.57 -19.00
CA SER A 49 -15.42 5.23 -19.51
C SER A 49 -14.41 4.70 -20.52
N SER A 50 -13.46 5.52 -20.98
CA SER A 50 -12.40 5.12 -21.92
C SER A 50 -11.13 4.62 -21.22
N ILE A 51 -11.03 4.78 -19.89
CA ILE A 51 -9.89 4.39 -19.08
C ILE A 51 -10.29 3.20 -18.20
N SER A 52 -9.59 2.08 -18.36
CA SER A 52 -9.70 0.94 -17.45
C SER A 52 -8.69 1.08 -16.31
N VAL A 53 -9.15 0.90 -15.06
CA VAL A 53 -8.32 1.07 -13.87
C VAL A 53 -8.27 -0.23 -13.07
N GLN A 54 -7.09 -0.56 -12.57
CA GLN A 54 -6.84 -1.66 -11.65
C GLN A 54 -5.98 -1.17 -10.49
N LEU A 55 -6.49 -1.30 -9.27
CA LEU A 55 -5.68 -1.20 -8.06
C LEU A 55 -5.17 -2.61 -7.72
N SER A 56 -3.86 -2.76 -7.55
CA SER A 56 -3.22 -4.01 -7.16
C SER A 56 -2.47 -3.81 -5.86
N PHE A 57 -2.85 -4.56 -4.83
CA PHE A 57 -2.19 -4.61 -3.55
C PHE A 57 -1.53 -5.98 -3.44
N ILE A 58 -0.21 -5.99 -3.44
CA ILE A 58 0.59 -7.21 -3.50
C ILE A 58 1.30 -7.33 -2.16
N ASN A 59 0.90 -8.32 -1.37
CA ASN A 59 1.59 -8.68 -0.14
C ASN A 59 2.49 -9.89 -0.45
N GLN A 60 3.80 -9.65 -0.54
CA GLN A 60 4.78 -10.66 -0.87
C GLN A 60 5.77 -10.84 0.27
N GLN A 61 6.13 -12.10 0.49
CA GLN A 61 7.21 -12.42 1.41
C GLN A 61 8.53 -12.11 0.70
N VAL A 62 9.25 -11.12 1.23
CA VAL A 62 10.58 -10.73 0.73
C VAL A 62 11.62 -11.54 1.49
N ASP A 63 12.79 -11.70 0.87
CA ASP A 63 13.92 -12.33 1.55
C ASP A 63 14.32 -11.50 2.77
N VAL A 64 14.22 -12.10 3.95
CA VAL A 64 14.70 -11.50 5.20
C VAL A 64 16.16 -11.09 5.06
N ALA A 65 16.96 -11.79 4.24
CA ALA A 65 18.36 -11.43 4.00
C ALA A 65 18.55 -10.08 3.30
N GLU A 66 17.58 -9.61 2.49
CA GLU A 66 17.65 -8.30 1.84
C GLU A 66 17.32 -7.17 2.83
N PHE A 67 16.32 -7.38 3.67
CA PHE A 67 16.04 -6.47 4.79
C PHE A 67 17.14 -6.50 5.85
N GLU A 68 17.76 -7.65 6.12
CA GLU A 68 18.90 -7.72 7.04
C GLU A 68 20.06 -6.85 6.57
N LYS A 69 20.28 -6.70 5.26
CA LYS A 69 21.30 -5.79 4.71
C LYS A 69 20.98 -4.33 4.94
N SER A 70 19.70 -3.94 4.90
CA SER A 70 19.31 -2.53 5.10
C SER A 70 19.40 -2.09 6.56
N ILE A 71 19.51 -3.04 7.49
CA ILE A 71 19.65 -2.81 8.94
C ILE A 71 21.01 -3.29 9.47
N ASP A 72 21.93 -3.67 8.58
CA ASP A 72 23.22 -4.20 8.96
C ASP A 72 24.14 -3.09 9.46
N ILE A 73 24.77 -3.33 10.61
CA ILE A 73 25.77 -2.44 11.18
C ILE A 73 27.11 -3.16 11.06
N PRO A 74 27.99 -2.74 10.14
CA PRO A 74 29.22 -3.45 9.88
C PRO A 74 30.17 -3.38 11.07
N ASP A 75 30.98 -4.42 11.24
CA ASP A 75 32.07 -4.42 12.21
C ASP A 75 33.07 -3.31 11.85
N GLN A 76 33.63 -2.65 12.87
CA GLN A 76 34.64 -1.61 12.72
C GLN A 76 35.93 -2.02 13.45
N ASN A 77 37.05 -1.35 13.13
CA ASN A 77 38.31 -1.57 13.83
C ASN A 77 38.35 -0.79 15.16
N ASP A 78 37.42 -1.09 16.06
CA ASP A 78 37.30 -0.49 17.40
C ASP A 78 36.88 -1.53 18.46
N ASP A 79 36.70 -1.07 19.69
CA ASP A 79 36.37 -1.92 20.85
C ASP A 79 34.86 -2.26 20.96
N PHE A 80 34.01 -1.77 20.06
CA PHE A 80 32.54 -1.76 20.23
C PHE A 80 31.80 -2.83 19.42
N ASN A 81 32.51 -3.71 18.71
CA ASN A 81 31.88 -4.77 17.91
C ASN A 81 31.00 -5.73 18.71
N ALA A 82 31.30 -5.97 20.00
CA ALA A 82 30.42 -6.76 20.86
C ALA A 82 29.04 -6.10 21.05
N ILE A 83 29.00 -4.76 21.16
CA ILE A 83 27.77 -3.99 21.27
C ILE A 83 27.03 -3.96 19.92
N ARG A 84 27.76 -3.79 18.81
CA ARG A 84 27.18 -3.90 17.45
C ARG A 84 26.50 -5.24 17.25
N GLU A 85 27.12 -6.34 17.68
CA GLU A 85 26.54 -7.67 17.54
C GLU A 85 25.25 -7.86 18.36
N GLU A 86 25.24 -7.40 19.62
CA GLU A 86 24.03 -7.41 20.44
C GLU A 86 22.92 -6.56 19.80
N TYR A 87 23.27 -5.39 19.27
CA TYR A 87 22.32 -4.50 18.62
C TYR A 87 21.76 -5.08 17.33
N ARG A 88 22.61 -5.65 16.45
CA ARG A 88 22.18 -6.39 15.25
C ARG A 88 21.23 -7.52 15.62
N THR A 89 21.57 -8.29 16.64
CA THR A 89 20.70 -9.38 17.13
C THR A 89 19.35 -8.84 17.61
N MET A 90 19.33 -7.71 18.31
CA MET A 90 18.09 -7.05 18.72
C MET A 90 17.26 -6.61 17.52
N LEU A 91 17.85 -5.93 16.53
CA LEU A 91 17.16 -5.49 15.31
C LEU A 91 16.62 -6.67 14.51
N LYS A 92 17.40 -7.74 14.32
CA LYS A 92 16.95 -8.98 13.66
C LYS A 92 15.77 -9.62 14.39
N ASN A 93 15.82 -9.67 15.72
CA ASN A 93 14.71 -10.17 16.51
C ASN A 93 13.46 -9.30 16.36
N GLN A 94 13.59 -7.97 16.36
CA GLN A 94 12.43 -7.07 16.15
C GLN A 94 11.86 -7.19 14.73
N LEU A 95 12.73 -7.30 13.72
CA LEU A 95 12.32 -7.53 12.33
C LEU A 95 11.55 -8.85 12.20
N SER A 96 12.01 -9.92 12.87
CA SER A 96 11.35 -11.22 12.85
C SER A 96 10.03 -11.27 13.64
N LYS A 97 9.90 -10.41 14.66
CA LYS A 97 8.66 -10.23 15.46
C LYS A 97 7.67 -9.28 14.80
N GLY A 98 8.15 -8.39 13.93
CA GLY A 98 7.33 -7.58 13.06
C GLY A 98 6.61 -8.42 12.00
N ASN A 99 6.05 -7.77 10.98
CA ASN A 99 5.19 -8.42 9.99
C ASN A 99 5.97 -9.40 9.07
N ASN A 100 6.39 -10.57 9.58
CA ASN A 100 6.91 -11.79 8.92
C ASN A 100 7.79 -11.65 7.65
N GLY A 101 8.49 -10.53 7.46
CA GLY A 101 9.20 -10.22 6.21
C GLY A 101 8.27 -9.97 5.01
N LEU A 102 7.04 -9.52 5.26
CA LEU A 102 6.03 -9.20 4.26
C LEU A 102 6.17 -7.74 3.82
N VAL A 103 6.35 -7.52 2.52
CA VAL A 103 6.30 -6.18 1.92
C VAL A 103 4.99 -6.01 1.20
N LYS A 104 4.26 -4.97 1.62
CA LYS A 104 3.01 -4.54 0.98
C LYS A 104 3.36 -3.48 -0.06
N THR A 105 3.13 -3.80 -1.33
CA THR A 105 3.27 -2.84 -2.43
C THR A 105 1.92 -2.52 -3.05
N LYS A 106 1.72 -1.26 -3.43
CA LYS A 106 0.44 -0.75 -3.95
C LYS A 106 0.66 -0.13 -5.32
N TYR A 107 -0.15 -0.56 -6.27
CA TYR A 107 -0.04 -0.12 -7.65
C TYR A 107 -1.40 0.31 -8.18
N ILE A 108 -1.40 1.37 -8.98
CA ILE A 108 -2.51 1.68 -9.89
C ILE A 108 -2.04 1.41 -11.32
N THR A 109 -2.73 0.53 -12.01
CA THR A 109 -2.54 0.28 -13.43
C THR A 109 -3.73 0.86 -14.18
N PHE A 110 -3.45 1.70 -15.16
CA PHE A 110 -4.46 2.30 -16.03
C PHE A 110 -4.15 1.98 -17.48
N GLY A 111 -5.19 1.76 -18.27
CA GLY A 111 -5.04 1.41 -19.67
C GLY A 111 -6.14 1.97 -20.55
N ILE A 112 -5.84 2.05 -21.84
CA ILE A 112 -6.72 2.59 -22.88
C ILE A 112 -6.68 1.71 -24.13
N GLU A 113 -7.78 1.72 -24.86
CA GLU A 113 -7.84 1.19 -26.23
C GLU A 113 -7.32 2.23 -27.23
N ALA A 114 -6.43 1.79 -28.14
CA ALA A 114 -5.85 2.59 -29.20
C ALA A 114 -5.39 1.71 -30.38
N GLU A 115 -5.42 2.26 -31.59
CA GLU A 115 -5.03 1.52 -32.80
C GLU A 115 -3.52 1.27 -32.90
N SER A 116 -2.71 2.09 -32.23
CA SER A 116 -1.26 1.96 -32.24
C SER A 116 -0.60 2.61 -31.02
N LEU A 117 0.63 2.19 -30.74
CA LEU A 117 1.47 2.78 -29.71
C LEU A 117 1.68 4.30 -29.90
N LYS A 118 1.74 4.76 -31.16
CA LYS A 118 1.93 6.19 -31.48
C LYS A 118 0.76 7.04 -30.98
N VAL A 119 -0.46 6.50 -31.02
CA VAL A 119 -1.68 7.17 -30.53
C VAL A 119 -1.82 6.96 -29.02
N ALA A 120 -1.49 5.77 -28.52
CA ALA A 120 -1.64 5.43 -27.11
C ALA A 120 -0.70 6.24 -26.20
N ARG A 121 0.57 6.39 -26.60
CA ARG A 121 1.64 7.00 -25.79
C ARG A 121 1.30 8.39 -25.25
N PRO A 122 0.97 9.41 -26.08
CA PRO A 122 0.68 10.75 -25.56
C PRO A 122 -0.56 10.79 -24.65
N ARG A 123 -1.56 9.93 -24.89
CA ARG A 123 -2.73 9.80 -24.02
C ARG A 123 -2.35 9.21 -22.65
N LEU A 124 -1.56 8.14 -22.64
CA LEU A 124 -1.08 7.51 -21.41
C LEU A 124 -0.18 8.45 -20.59
N GLU A 125 0.72 9.20 -21.22
CA GLU A 125 1.60 10.17 -20.54
C GLU A 125 0.81 11.33 -19.91
N ARG A 126 -0.27 11.77 -20.56
CA ARG A 126 -1.20 12.76 -19.98
C ARG A 126 -1.92 12.18 -18.75
N ILE A 127 -2.52 11.00 -18.89
CA ILE A 127 -3.22 10.32 -17.80
C ILE A 127 -2.29 10.07 -16.61
N GLU A 128 -1.05 9.63 -16.88
CA GLU A 128 0.00 9.46 -15.88
C GLU A 128 0.27 10.74 -15.09
N THR A 129 0.44 11.87 -15.78
CA THR A 129 0.70 13.17 -15.16
C THR A 129 -0.46 13.59 -14.26
N ASP A 130 -1.70 13.43 -14.74
CA ASP A 130 -2.91 13.75 -13.98
C ASP A 130 -3.04 12.85 -12.74
N ILE A 131 -2.78 11.54 -12.85
CA ILE A 131 -2.80 10.61 -11.70
C ILE A 131 -1.75 10.99 -10.65
N LEU A 132 -0.52 11.29 -11.07
CA LEU A 132 0.54 11.72 -10.15
C LEU A 132 0.18 13.03 -9.42
N ASN A 133 -0.44 13.98 -10.12
CA ASN A 133 -0.95 15.21 -9.50
C ASN A 133 -2.06 14.94 -8.48
N ASN A 134 -2.98 14.02 -8.77
CA ASN A 134 -4.02 13.62 -7.81
C ASN A 134 -3.42 12.95 -6.56
N PHE A 135 -2.42 12.07 -6.70
CA PHE A 135 -1.73 11.52 -5.53
C PHE A 135 -1.02 12.60 -4.71
N LYS A 136 -0.45 13.62 -5.35
CA LYS A 136 0.14 14.76 -4.66
C LYS A 136 -0.91 15.54 -3.86
N ILE A 137 -2.13 15.71 -4.38
CA ILE A 137 -3.25 16.34 -3.66
C ILE A 137 -3.65 15.48 -2.44
N LEU A 138 -3.69 14.16 -2.60
CA LEU A 138 -3.93 13.20 -1.51
C LEU A 138 -2.78 13.17 -0.46
N GLY A 139 -1.64 13.81 -0.74
CA GLY A 139 -0.45 13.75 0.11
C GLY A 139 0.33 12.43 0.01
N ALA A 140 -0.01 11.58 -0.96
CA ALA A 140 0.64 10.30 -1.18
C ALA A 140 1.85 10.47 -2.11
N GLN A 141 2.97 9.85 -1.73
CA GLN A 141 4.09 9.71 -2.66
C GLN A 141 3.72 8.69 -3.73
N ALA A 142 4.05 8.99 -4.99
CA ALA A 142 3.82 8.10 -6.11
C ALA A 142 4.88 8.33 -7.19
N HIS A 143 5.26 7.26 -7.89
CA HIS A 143 6.15 7.34 -9.04
C HIS A 143 5.72 6.35 -10.12
N SER A 144 6.00 6.70 -11.37
CA SER A 144 5.67 5.84 -12.51
C SER A 144 6.73 4.77 -12.70
N LEU A 145 6.27 3.56 -13.00
CA LEU A 145 7.15 2.43 -13.20
C LEU A 145 7.65 2.36 -14.64
N ASN A 146 8.96 2.18 -14.77
CA ASN A 146 9.59 1.84 -16.03
C ASN A 146 9.33 0.35 -16.38
N GLY A 147 9.76 -0.05 -17.58
CA GLY A 147 9.49 -1.38 -18.08
C GLY A 147 10.23 -2.50 -17.34
N LEU A 148 11.38 -2.23 -16.74
CA LEU A 148 12.13 -3.20 -15.93
C LEU A 148 11.40 -3.47 -14.61
N GLU A 149 11.01 -2.41 -13.89
CA GLU A 149 10.29 -2.50 -12.61
C GLU A 149 8.96 -3.25 -12.77
N ARG A 150 8.20 -2.96 -13.84
CA ARG A 150 6.95 -3.69 -14.13
C ARG A 150 7.20 -5.17 -14.43
N LEU A 151 8.28 -5.51 -15.13
CA LEU A 151 8.62 -6.91 -15.41
C LEU A 151 9.05 -7.64 -14.13
N GLU A 152 9.79 -6.96 -13.25
CA GLU A 152 10.21 -7.48 -11.95
C GLU A 152 9.01 -7.83 -11.07
N ILE A 153 8.02 -6.94 -10.97
CA ILE A 153 6.77 -7.21 -10.24
C ILE A 153 6.09 -8.47 -10.79
N LEU A 154 5.94 -8.58 -12.11
CA LEU A 154 5.33 -9.75 -12.73
C LEU A 154 6.14 -11.02 -12.48
N TYR A 155 7.47 -10.94 -12.55
CA TYR A 155 8.36 -12.04 -12.24
C TYR A 155 8.17 -12.53 -10.80
N HIS A 156 8.14 -11.63 -9.82
CA HIS A 156 7.93 -12.00 -8.41
C HIS A 156 6.54 -12.58 -8.14
N VAL A 157 5.50 -12.08 -8.82
CA VAL A 157 4.16 -12.69 -8.73
C VAL A 157 4.15 -14.12 -9.26
N PHE A 158 4.84 -14.39 -10.37
CA PHE A 158 4.84 -15.71 -10.99
C PHE A 158 5.84 -16.70 -10.36
N ASN A 159 6.94 -16.23 -9.78
CA ASN A 159 8.06 -17.04 -9.31
C ASN A 159 8.25 -17.00 -7.78
N GLN A 160 7.15 -16.97 -7.02
CA GLN A 160 7.18 -16.93 -5.54
C GLN A 160 7.86 -18.15 -4.88
N ASP A 161 8.10 -19.22 -5.63
CA ASP A 161 8.85 -20.38 -5.16
C ASP A 161 10.38 -20.20 -5.22
N ARG A 162 10.85 -19.09 -5.81
CA ARG A 162 12.26 -18.76 -5.99
C ARG A 162 12.61 -17.45 -5.27
N ILE A 163 13.83 -17.39 -4.75
CA ILE A 163 14.44 -16.21 -4.14
C ILE A 163 15.58 -15.71 -5.06
N GLU A 164 15.40 -15.86 -6.37
CA GLU A 164 16.41 -15.42 -7.33
C GLU A 164 16.08 -13.99 -7.79
N PRO A 165 17.06 -13.08 -7.82
CA PRO A 165 16.84 -11.71 -8.29
C PRO A 165 16.44 -11.73 -9.76
N PHE A 166 15.57 -10.81 -10.15
CA PHE A 166 15.14 -10.69 -11.54
C PHE A 166 16.31 -10.22 -12.42
N LYS A 167 16.68 -11.02 -13.41
CA LYS A 167 17.78 -10.73 -14.33
C LYS A 167 17.24 -10.43 -15.72
N PHE A 168 17.15 -9.15 -16.05
CA PHE A 168 16.71 -8.72 -17.38
C PHE A 168 17.39 -7.43 -17.81
N GLN A 169 17.78 -7.36 -19.08
CA GLN A 169 18.18 -6.13 -19.76
C GLN A 169 17.61 -6.14 -21.17
N TYR A 170 17.12 -5.00 -21.65
CA TYR A 170 16.50 -4.91 -22.98
C TYR A 170 17.42 -5.35 -24.13
N LYS A 171 18.74 -5.19 -23.98
CA LYS A 171 19.73 -5.66 -24.95
C LYS A 171 19.72 -7.20 -25.15
N MET A 172 19.25 -7.95 -24.16
CA MET A 172 19.13 -9.40 -24.23
C MET A 172 18.04 -9.85 -25.22
N LEU A 173 17.05 -9.00 -25.52
CA LEU A 173 15.96 -9.34 -26.44
C LEU A 173 16.49 -9.67 -27.87
N PRO A 174 17.24 -8.78 -28.55
CA PRO A 174 17.83 -9.11 -29.84
C PRO A 174 18.94 -10.18 -29.75
N GLU A 175 19.69 -10.25 -28.64
CA GLU A 175 20.78 -11.23 -28.47
C GLU A 175 20.28 -12.67 -28.35
N THR A 176 19.14 -12.88 -27.67
CA THR A 176 18.58 -14.21 -27.41
C THR A 176 17.43 -14.58 -28.34
N GLY A 177 16.80 -13.60 -29.00
CA GLY A 177 15.55 -13.79 -29.74
C GLY A 177 14.30 -13.94 -28.87
N LEU A 178 14.44 -13.88 -27.54
CA LEU A 178 13.35 -13.97 -26.59
C LEU A 178 12.57 -12.65 -26.48
N LYS A 179 11.31 -12.74 -26.03
CA LYS A 179 10.45 -11.60 -25.70
C LYS A 179 10.45 -11.34 -24.20
N THR A 180 9.99 -10.15 -23.79
CA THR A 180 9.92 -9.78 -22.35
C THR A 180 9.11 -10.77 -21.51
N LYS A 181 8.08 -11.40 -22.08
CA LYS A 181 7.25 -12.39 -21.39
C LYS A 181 8.01 -13.67 -21.02
N ASP A 182 9.06 -14.00 -21.76
CA ASP A 182 9.80 -15.25 -21.58
C ASP A 182 10.74 -15.16 -20.36
N PHE A 183 11.14 -13.94 -19.97
CA PHE A 183 11.96 -13.68 -18.78
C PHE A 183 11.18 -13.67 -17.47
N ILE A 184 9.85 -13.46 -17.52
CA ILE A 184 8.99 -13.41 -16.33
C ILE A 184 8.22 -14.72 -16.11
N ALA A 185 8.20 -15.61 -17.10
CA ALA A 185 7.44 -16.84 -17.05
C ALA A 185 7.97 -17.78 -15.95
N PRO A 186 7.09 -18.41 -15.17
CA PRO A 186 7.51 -19.43 -14.23
C PRO A 186 7.90 -20.72 -14.97
N ALA A 187 8.50 -21.66 -14.23
CA ALA A 187 8.88 -22.97 -14.79
C ALA A 187 7.72 -23.71 -15.49
N SER A 188 6.50 -23.53 -14.98
CA SER A 188 5.28 -24.11 -15.55
C SER A 188 4.04 -23.43 -15.01
N PHE A 189 2.97 -23.38 -15.80
CA PHE A 189 1.61 -23.15 -15.33
C PHE A 189 0.81 -24.45 -15.40
N ASN A 190 -0.04 -24.71 -14.40
CA ASN A 190 -0.99 -25.81 -14.43
C ASN A 190 -2.35 -25.37 -13.89
N PHE A 191 -3.38 -25.46 -14.74
CA PHE A 191 -4.78 -25.12 -14.43
C PHE A 191 -5.71 -26.34 -14.50
N SER A 192 -5.18 -27.56 -14.34
CA SER A 192 -5.96 -28.80 -14.46
C SER A 192 -6.98 -29.00 -13.34
N LYS A 193 -6.87 -28.25 -12.25
CA LYS A 193 -7.80 -28.29 -11.10
C LYS A 193 -8.81 -27.16 -11.24
N ASN A 194 -10.03 -27.41 -10.78
CA ASN A 194 -11.13 -26.45 -10.88
C ASN A 194 -10.90 -25.20 -10.00
N GLN A 195 -10.46 -25.39 -8.75
CA GLN A 195 -10.39 -24.35 -7.72
C GLN A 195 -9.00 -23.77 -7.52
N THR A 196 -7.98 -24.39 -8.09
CA THR A 196 -6.58 -23.98 -7.90
C THR A 196 -5.77 -24.06 -9.17
N PHE A 197 -4.65 -23.36 -9.15
CA PHE A 197 -3.62 -23.42 -10.16
C PHE A 197 -2.24 -23.59 -9.53
N MET A 198 -1.27 -23.96 -10.34
CA MET A 198 0.15 -23.99 -9.97
C MET A 198 0.95 -23.05 -10.87
N MET A 199 1.88 -22.31 -10.25
CA MET A 199 2.94 -21.54 -10.92
C MET A 199 4.27 -22.05 -10.37
N GLY A 200 5.00 -22.84 -11.15
CA GLY A 200 6.14 -23.60 -10.64
C GLY A 200 5.72 -24.50 -9.49
N ARG A 201 6.31 -24.30 -8.30
CA ARG A 201 5.96 -25.01 -7.06
C ARG A 201 4.96 -24.28 -6.17
N THR A 202 4.52 -23.08 -6.56
CA THR A 202 3.55 -22.30 -5.79
C THR A 202 2.13 -22.68 -6.21
N MET A 203 1.30 -23.01 -5.22
CA MET A 203 -0.13 -23.24 -5.42
C MET A 203 -0.88 -21.95 -5.18
N GLY A 204 -1.86 -21.63 -6.03
CA GLY A 204 -2.71 -20.46 -5.87
C GLY A 204 -4.19 -20.77 -6.05
N SER A 205 -5.03 -19.89 -5.52
CA SER A 205 -6.47 -19.86 -5.76
C SER A 205 -6.93 -18.40 -5.79
N VAL A 206 -7.79 -18.07 -6.75
CA VAL A 206 -8.43 -16.75 -6.83
C VAL A 206 -9.91 -16.85 -6.49
N SER A 207 -10.36 -15.94 -5.63
CA SER A 207 -11.76 -15.73 -5.29
C SER A 207 -12.21 -14.33 -5.68
N TYR A 208 -13.49 -14.15 -6.01
CA TYR A 208 -14.09 -12.82 -6.15
C TYR A 208 -14.89 -12.47 -4.90
N LEU A 209 -14.91 -11.18 -4.55
CA LEU A 209 -15.72 -10.66 -3.45
C LEU A 209 -17.15 -10.41 -3.92
N GLN A 210 -18.10 -11.14 -3.36
CA GLN A 210 -19.52 -10.91 -3.53
C GLN A 210 -20.00 -9.97 -2.43
N ILE A 211 -20.27 -8.72 -2.79
CA ILE A 211 -20.84 -7.70 -1.92
C ILE A 211 -22.36 -7.95 -1.78
N LEU A 212 -22.79 -8.32 -0.58
CA LEU A 212 -24.21 -8.52 -0.25
C LEU A 212 -24.76 -7.37 0.61
N ALA A 213 -23.88 -6.63 1.28
CA ALA A 213 -24.23 -5.53 2.16
C ALA A 213 -24.72 -4.30 1.36
N PRO A 214 -25.71 -3.55 1.88
CA PRO A 214 -26.09 -2.25 1.33
C PRO A 214 -25.05 -1.17 1.62
N GLU A 215 -24.37 -1.26 2.77
CA GLU A 215 -23.30 -0.35 3.18
C GLU A 215 -22.03 -1.13 3.51
N LEU A 216 -20.88 -0.58 3.14
CA LEU A 216 -19.55 -1.11 3.43
C LEU A 216 -18.77 -0.12 4.29
N THR A 217 -17.83 -0.61 5.08
CA THR A 217 -16.95 0.24 5.88
C THR A 217 -15.59 0.39 5.23
N ASP A 218 -14.96 1.56 5.36
CA ASP A 218 -13.64 1.91 4.83
C ASP A 218 -12.46 1.11 5.43
N ARG A 219 -12.74 0.26 6.43
CA ARG A 219 -11.77 -0.69 7.02
C ARG A 219 -11.62 -2.00 6.27
N MET A 220 -12.55 -2.35 5.38
CA MET A 220 -12.56 -3.69 4.78
C MET A 220 -11.27 -3.99 3.99
N LEU A 221 -10.80 -3.04 3.20
CA LEU A 221 -9.56 -3.22 2.45
C LEU A 221 -8.35 -3.35 3.40
N ALA A 222 -8.28 -2.50 4.43
CA ALA A 222 -7.21 -2.57 5.44
C ALA A 222 -7.12 -3.96 6.10
N ASP A 223 -8.25 -4.51 6.55
CA ASP A 223 -8.31 -5.83 7.16
C ASP A 223 -7.81 -6.94 6.21
N PHE A 224 -8.09 -6.87 4.90
CA PHE A 224 -7.53 -7.80 3.93
C PHE A 224 -6.01 -7.66 3.78
N LEU A 225 -5.50 -6.42 3.80
CA LEU A 225 -4.08 -6.13 3.67
C LEU A 225 -3.29 -6.45 4.94
N ASP A 226 -3.93 -6.54 6.10
CA ASP A 226 -3.31 -6.87 7.39
C ASP A 226 -3.17 -8.37 7.66
N VAL A 227 -3.51 -9.21 6.68
CA VAL A 227 -3.27 -10.65 6.76
C VAL A 227 -1.76 -10.95 6.66
N ASP A 228 -1.23 -11.67 7.65
CA ASP A 228 0.18 -12.10 7.76
C ASP A 228 0.54 -13.26 6.80
N ASP A 229 0.00 -13.25 5.57
CA ASP A 229 0.22 -14.25 4.53
C ASP A 229 0.29 -13.62 3.14
N SER A 230 0.87 -14.34 2.18
CA SER A 230 0.93 -13.91 0.78
C SER A 230 -0.48 -13.82 0.19
N ILE A 231 -0.93 -12.59 0.00
CA ILE A 231 -2.26 -12.23 -0.51
C ILE A 231 -2.11 -11.10 -1.54
N ASN A 232 -2.76 -11.25 -2.67
CA ASN A 232 -2.88 -10.19 -3.66
C ASN A 232 -4.34 -9.79 -3.81
N VAL A 233 -4.67 -8.57 -3.42
CA VAL A 233 -6.01 -7.99 -3.60
C VAL A 233 -5.98 -7.12 -4.85
N ASN A 234 -6.93 -7.33 -5.76
CA ASN A 234 -7.05 -6.59 -7.00
C ASN A 234 -8.46 -6.02 -7.15
N ILE A 235 -8.55 -4.73 -7.45
CA ILE A 235 -9.81 -4.02 -7.63
C ILE A 235 -9.80 -3.43 -9.03
N HIS A 236 -10.61 -3.99 -9.92
CA HIS A 236 -10.84 -3.44 -11.25
C HIS A 236 -12.01 -2.47 -11.18
N ILE A 237 -11.83 -1.27 -11.73
CA ILE A 237 -12.80 -0.18 -11.71
C ILE A 237 -12.96 0.30 -13.15
N GLN A 238 -14.20 0.28 -13.63
CA GLN A 238 -14.55 0.76 -14.96
C GLN A 238 -15.71 1.75 -14.84
N SER A 239 -15.50 3.00 -15.25
CA SER A 239 -16.56 4.01 -15.23
C SER A 239 -17.61 3.74 -16.30
N ILE A 240 -18.88 3.97 -15.96
CA ILE A 240 -20.00 3.97 -16.90
C ILE A 240 -20.32 5.42 -17.25
N ASP A 241 -20.53 5.68 -18.55
CA ASP A 241 -21.03 6.98 -19.00
C ASP A 241 -22.33 7.36 -18.28
N GLN A 242 -22.41 8.60 -17.78
CA GLN A 242 -23.51 9.05 -16.92
C GLN A 242 -24.88 8.92 -17.60
N SER A 243 -24.98 9.21 -18.89
CA SER A 243 -26.24 9.08 -19.64
C SER A 243 -26.68 7.63 -19.75
N SER A 244 -25.72 6.72 -19.93
CA SER A 244 -25.94 5.28 -19.99
C SER A 244 -26.33 4.70 -18.63
N ALA A 245 -25.68 5.16 -17.55
CA ALA A 245 -26.02 4.78 -16.18
C ALA A 245 -27.45 5.19 -15.81
N ILE A 246 -27.83 6.45 -16.05
CA ILE A 246 -29.18 6.96 -15.81
C ILE A 246 -30.22 6.14 -16.58
N LYS A 247 -29.95 5.83 -17.86
CA LYS A 247 -30.84 5.01 -18.68
C LYS A 247 -30.99 3.59 -18.12
N MET A 248 -29.90 2.97 -17.66
CA MET A 248 -29.91 1.63 -17.05
C MET A 248 -30.78 1.60 -15.79
N ILE A 249 -30.59 2.58 -14.89
CA ILE A 249 -31.36 2.66 -13.64
C ILE A 249 -32.85 2.94 -13.92
N LYS A 250 -33.18 3.87 -14.83
CA LYS A 250 -34.58 4.12 -15.23
C LYS A 250 -35.26 2.89 -15.81
N SER A 251 -34.54 2.09 -16.59
CA SER A 251 -35.05 0.81 -17.09
C SER A 251 -35.31 -0.16 -15.94
N LYS A 252 -34.38 -0.28 -14.99
CA LYS A 252 -34.52 -1.14 -13.81
C LYS A 252 -35.72 -0.76 -12.94
N ILE A 253 -35.92 0.55 -12.70
CA ILE A 253 -37.10 1.07 -11.98
C ILE A 253 -38.38 0.70 -12.73
N SER A 254 -38.41 0.88 -14.05
CA SER A 254 -39.58 0.54 -14.86
C SER A 254 -39.92 -0.96 -14.78
N ASP A 255 -38.91 -1.82 -14.71
CA ASP A 255 -39.12 -3.26 -14.57
C ASP A 255 -39.57 -3.65 -13.15
N LEU A 256 -39.06 -3.00 -12.10
CA LEU A 256 -39.55 -3.15 -10.73
C LEU A 256 -41.00 -2.69 -10.59
N ASP A 257 -41.37 -1.57 -11.21
CA ASP A 257 -42.75 -1.06 -11.22
C ASP A 257 -43.70 -2.03 -11.94
N LYS A 258 -43.26 -2.67 -13.03
CA LYS A 258 -44.03 -3.77 -13.66
C LYS A 258 -44.23 -4.94 -12.71
N MET A 259 -43.19 -5.36 -11.99
CA MET A 259 -43.30 -6.45 -11.00
C MET A 259 -44.24 -6.08 -9.86
N LYS A 260 -44.22 -4.82 -9.37
CA LYS A 260 -45.20 -4.31 -8.39
C LYS A 260 -46.63 -4.50 -8.90
N ILE A 261 -46.89 -4.07 -10.14
CA ILE A 261 -48.22 -4.15 -10.74
C ILE A 261 -48.67 -5.60 -10.94
N GLU A 262 -47.77 -6.50 -11.35
CA GLU A 262 -48.08 -7.92 -11.51
C GLU A 262 -48.42 -8.60 -10.18
N GLU A 263 -47.66 -8.30 -9.12
CA GLU A 263 -47.92 -8.84 -7.79
C GLU A 263 -49.23 -8.29 -7.20
N GLN A 264 -49.52 -7.00 -7.39
CA GLN A 264 -50.81 -6.41 -7.02
C GLN A 264 -51.98 -7.06 -7.76
N LYS A 265 -51.84 -7.33 -9.07
CA LYS A 265 -52.87 -8.05 -9.84
C LYS A 265 -53.06 -9.47 -9.34
N ARG A 266 -51.98 -10.14 -8.89
CA ARG A 266 -52.03 -11.47 -8.30
C ARG A 266 -52.74 -11.45 -6.95
N ALA A 267 -52.44 -10.48 -6.08
CA ALA A 267 -53.11 -10.29 -4.80
C ALA A 267 -54.63 -10.16 -4.97
N VAL A 268 -55.09 -9.35 -5.94
CA VAL A 268 -56.52 -9.22 -6.29
C VAL A 268 -57.14 -10.56 -6.70
N ARG A 269 -56.46 -11.34 -7.53
CA ARG A 269 -56.95 -12.66 -7.99
C ARG A 269 -57.00 -13.68 -6.86
N SER A 270 -56.06 -13.59 -5.92
CA SER A 270 -55.92 -14.53 -4.79
C SER A 270 -56.70 -14.10 -3.55
N GLY A 271 -57.28 -12.90 -3.52
CA GLY A 271 -58.13 -12.41 -2.43
C GLY A 271 -57.37 -11.96 -1.19
N TYR A 272 -56.08 -11.64 -1.31
CA TYR A 272 -55.27 -11.04 -0.23
C TYR A 272 -55.04 -9.55 -0.50
N ASP A 273 -54.65 -8.82 0.54
CA ASP A 273 -54.47 -7.37 0.52
C ASP A 273 -53.45 -6.92 -0.55
N MET A 274 -53.82 -5.93 -1.37
CA MET A 274 -53.01 -5.37 -2.44
C MET A 274 -51.81 -4.57 -1.93
N ASP A 275 -51.87 -4.12 -0.68
CA ASP A 275 -50.81 -3.35 -0.04
C ASP A 275 -49.70 -4.25 0.51
N VAL A 276 -49.92 -5.57 0.54
CA VAL A 276 -48.92 -6.56 0.94
C VAL A 276 -48.02 -6.88 -0.25
N LEU A 277 -47.06 -5.99 -0.51
CA LEU A 277 -45.96 -6.23 -1.44
C LEU A 277 -44.81 -6.99 -0.74
N PRO A 278 -44.06 -7.85 -1.47
CA PRO A 278 -42.83 -8.42 -0.94
C PRO A 278 -41.87 -7.32 -0.50
N SER A 279 -41.38 -7.40 0.74
CA SER A 279 -40.50 -6.38 1.34
C SER A 279 -39.30 -6.06 0.45
N ASP A 280 -38.64 -7.07 -0.10
CA ASP A 280 -37.49 -6.92 -1.00
C ASP A 280 -37.81 -6.02 -2.20
N LEU A 281 -39.02 -6.17 -2.76
CA LEU A 281 -39.45 -5.45 -3.95
C LEU A 281 -39.73 -3.97 -3.64
N VAL A 282 -40.20 -3.66 -2.43
CA VAL A 282 -40.31 -2.29 -1.93
C VAL A 282 -38.93 -1.69 -1.75
N THR A 283 -38.06 -2.35 -0.98
CA THR A 283 -36.69 -1.89 -0.67
C THR A 283 -35.86 -1.65 -1.93
N TYR A 284 -35.80 -2.61 -2.87
CA TYR A 284 -35.06 -2.43 -4.12
C TYR A 284 -35.61 -1.29 -4.98
N GLY A 285 -36.93 -1.05 -4.93
CA GLY A 285 -37.55 0.06 -5.64
C GLY A 285 -37.19 1.43 -5.06
N GLU A 286 -37.06 1.53 -3.74
CA GLU A 286 -36.61 2.75 -3.05
C GLU A 286 -35.12 3.00 -3.28
N GLU A 287 -34.28 1.97 -3.11
CA GLU A 287 -32.83 2.05 -3.36
C GLU A 287 -32.53 2.47 -4.80
N ALA A 288 -33.24 1.91 -5.79
CA ALA A 288 -33.05 2.30 -7.19
C ALA A 288 -33.42 3.76 -7.47
N LYS A 289 -34.43 4.30 -6.77
CA LYS A 289 -34.82 5.72 -6.89
C LYS A 289 -33.80 6.64 -6.23
N ASN A 290 -33.32 6.30 -5.03
CA ASN A 290 -32.28 7.03 -4.34
C ASN A 290 -30.99 7.08 -5.19
N LEU A 291 -30.60 5.93 -5.74
CA LEU A 291 -29.46 5.84 -6.65
C LEU A 291 -29.63 6.72 -7.91
N LEU A 292 -30.84 6.79 -8.47
CA LEU A 292 -31.13 7.68 -9.60
C LEU A 292 -30.97 9.15 -9.21
N GLU A 293 -31.48 9.54 -8.04
CA GLU A 293 -31.37 10.90 -7.52
C GLU A 293 -29.91 11.28 -7.28
N ASP A 294 -29.12 10.40 -6.68
CA ASP A 294 -27.70 10.63 -6.42
C ASP A 294 -26.91 10.84 -7.73
N LEU A 295 -27.13 10.00 -8.74
CA LEU A 295 -26.50 10.13 -10.07
C LEU A 295 -26.89 11.42 -10.81
N GLN A 296 -28.06 12.00 -10.51
CA GLN A 296 -28.56 13.22 -11.14
C GLN A 296 -28.17 14.50 -10.38
N SER A 297 -28.00 14.43 -9.06
CA SER A 297 -27.92 15.61 -8.19
C SER A 297 -26.63 15.75 -7.38
N ARG A 298 -25.90 14.66 -7.11
CA ARG A 298 -24.77 14.64 -6.14
C ARG A 298 -23.38 14.49 -6.77
N ASN A 299 -23.22 14.75 -8.06
CA ASN A 299 -21.96 14.52 -8.80
C ASN A 299 -21.43 13.07 -8.66
N GLU A 300 -22.33 12.12 -8.42
CA GLU A 300 -22.00 10.70 -8.33
C GLU A 300 -21.88 10.09 -9.73
N ARG A 301 -20.85 9.26 -9.93
CA ARG A 301 -20.72 8.40 -11.10
C ARG A 301 -21.01 6.96 -10.74
N MET A 302 -21.29 6.17 -11.77
CA MET A 302 -21.47 4.74 -11.62
C MET A 302 -20.24 4.00 -12.14
N PHE A 303 -19.74 3.07 -11.33
CA PHE A 303 -18.59 2.23 -11.65
C PHE A 303 -18.99 0.76 -11.65
N LEU A 304 -18.41 -0.01 -12.56
CA LEU A 304 -18.40 -1.46 -12.53
C LEU A 304 -17.12 -1.90 -11.80
N VAL A 305 -17.30 -2.56 -10.66
CA VAL A 305 -16.21 -2.96 -9.78
C VAL A 305 -16.12 -4.47 -9.69
N THR A 306 -14.91 -5.02 -9.87
CA THR A 306 -14.58 -6.42 -9.60
C THR A 306 -13.46 -6.46 -8.58
N VAL A 307 -13.71 -7.07 -7.43
CA VAL A 307 -12.69 -7.28 -6.39
C VAL A 307 -12.29 -8.75 -6.41
N LEU A 308 -11.00 -9.02 -6.63
CA LEU A 308 -10.39 -10.33 -6.67
C LEU A 308 -9.37 -10.46 -5.54
N VAL A 309 -9.35 -11.62 -4.90
CA VAL A 309 -8.37 -11.96 -3.87
C VAL A 309 -7.67 -13.24 -4.30
N MET A 310 -6.36 -13.15 -4.54
CA MET A 310 -5.52 -14.29 -4.84
C MET A 310 -4.71 -14.66 -3.61
N ASN A 311 -4.87 -15.90 -3.16
CA ASN A 311 -4.06 -16.50 -2.11
C ASN A 311 -3.07 -17.46 -2.71
N THR A 312 -1.84 -17.48 -2.19
CA THR A 312 -0.79 -18.41 -2.61
C THR A 312 -0.16 -19.10 -1.41
N ALA A 313 0.29 -20.35 -1.60
CA ALA A 313 1.06 -21.08 -0.60
C ALA A 313 1.89 -22.22 -1.22
N LYS A 314 2.90 -22.68 -0.50
CA LYS A 314 3.72 -23.85 -0.89
C LYS A 314 3.03 -25.20 -0.61
N LYS A 315 2.05 -25.23 0.30
CA LYS A 315 1.33 -26.45 0.70
C LYS A 315 -0.17 -26.23 0.64
N ARG A 316 -0.92 -27.25 0.20
CA ARG A 316 -2.39 -27.22 0.08
C ARG A 316 -3.08 -26.82 1.39
N GLN A 317 -2.71 -27.44 2.50
CA GLN A 317 -3.31 -27.15 3.82
C GLN A 317 -3.14 -25.67 4.21
N LYS A 318 -1.97 -25.07 3.93
CA LYS A 318 -1.73 -23.65 4.21
C LYS A 318 -2.56 -22.76 3.29
N LEU A 319 -2.68 -23.09 2.00
CA LEU A 319 -3.56 -22.39 1.08
C LEU A 319 -5.01 -22.39 1.55
N ASP A 320 -5.52 -23.56 1.96
CA ASP A 320 -6.90 -23.71 2.43
C ASP A 320 -7.14 -22.91 3.72
N ASN A 321 -6.19 -22.90 4.65
CA ASN A 321 -6.24 -22.05 5.85
C ASN A 321 -6.25 -20.55 5.51
N ASN A 322 -5.40 -20.12 4.57
CA ASN A 322 -5.33 -18.72 4.15
C ASN A 322 -6.66 -18.28 3.50
N ILE A 323 -7.25 -19.13 2.65
CA ILE A 323 -8.58 -18.86 2.05
C ILE A 323 -9.65 -18.76 3.14
N PHE A 324 -9.64 -19.66 4.12
CA PHE A 324 -10.60 -19.64 5.23
C PHE A 324 -10.50 -18.37 6.08
N GLN A 325 -9.28 -17.93 6.40
CA GLN A 325 -9.04 -16.68 7.14
C GLN A 325 -9.59 -15.46 6.38
N VAL A 326 -9.27 -15.35 5.09
CA VAL A 326 -9.71 -14.25 4.24
C VAL A 326 -11.23 -14.29 4.02
N GLN A 327 -11.84 -15.48 3.94
CA GLN A 327 -13.30 -15.63 3.95
C GLN A 327 -13.93 -15.10 5.24
N GLY A 328 -13.31 -15.33 6.40
CA GLY A 328 -13.76 -14.77 7.68
C GLY A 328 -13.76 -13.25 7.70
N ILE A 329 -12.74 -12.62 7.10
CA ILE A 329 -12.68 -11.15 6.93
C ILE A 329 -13.84 -10.67 6.05
N ALA A 330 -14.09 -11.30 4.90
CA ALA A 330 -15.22 -10.92 4.04
C ALA A 330 -16.57 -11.02 4.78
N GLN A 331 -16.77 -12.09 5.57
CA GLN A 331 -18.01 -12.31 6.32
C GLN A 331 -18.26 -11.25 7.39
N LYS A 332 -17.21 -10.74 8.06
CA LYS A 332 -17.31 -9.62 9.01
C LYS A 332 -17.97 -8.38 8.40
N TYR A 333 -17.82 -8.18 7.10
CA TYR A 333 -18.36 -7.05 6.34
C TYR A 333 -19.59 -7.42 5.51
N ASN A 334 -20.31 -8.48 5.88
CA ASN A 334 -21.49 -8.97 5.15
C ASN A 334 -21.20 -9.20 3.64
N CYS A 335 -19.97 -9.60 3.34
CA CYS A 335 -19.55 -10.03 2.01
C CYS A 335 -19.27 -11.53 2.04
N SER A 336 -19.18 -12.14 0.87
CA SER A 336 -18.69 -13.52 0.76
C SER A 336 -17.64 -13.63 -0.31
N LEU A 337 -16.59 -14.40 -0.06
CA LEU A 337 -15.61 -14.74 -1.08
C LEU A 337 -15.99 -16.06 -1.73
N LYS A 338 -16.06 -16.04 -3.05
CA LYS A 338 -16.41 -17.20 -3.88
C LYS A 338 -15.24 -17.52 -4.81
N GLN A 339 -14.77 -18.76 -4.74
CA GLN A 339 -13.70 -19.22 -5.63
C GLN A 339 -14.19 -19.25 -7.08
N LEU A 340 -13.30 -18.87 -8.00
CA LEU A 340 -13.58 -18.82 -9.44
C LEU A 340 -13.34 -20.19 -10.08
N ASP A 341 -14.24 -21.14 -9.81
CA ASP A 341 -14.15 -22.51 -10.30
C ASP A 341 -14.05 -22.55 -11.84
N TYR A 342 -13.06 -23.28 -12.36
CA TYR A 342 -12.73 -23.42 -13.78
C TYR A 342 -12.32 -22.13 -14.51
N GLN A 343 -12.22 -21.01 -13.78
CA GLN A 343 -11.81 -19.70 -14.31
C GLN A 343 -10.46 -19.22 -13.73
N GLN A 344 -9.71 -20.11 -13.06
CA GLN A 344 -8.47 -19.76 -12.37
C GLN A 344 -7.39 -19.14 -13.28
N GLU A 345 -7.31 -19.53 -14.55
CA GLU A 345 -6.39 -18.90 -15.51
C GLU A 345 -6.79 -17.44 -15.80
N ALA A 346 -8.06 -17.20 -16.13
CA ALA A 346 -8.58 -15.86 -16.35
C ALA A 346 -8.46 -15.00 -15.09
N ALA A 347 -8.69 -15.61 -13.92
CA ALA A 347 -8.60 -14.96 -12.63
C ALA A 347 -7.16 -14.55 -12.29
N LEU A 348 -6.19 -15.45 -12.44
CA LEU A 348 -4.76 -15.14 -12.26
C LEU A 348 -4.33 -13.99 -13.17
N MET A 349 -4.71 -14.04 -14.45
CA MET A 349 -4.39 -12.97 -15.41
C MET A 349 -5.06 -11.63 -15.10
N SER A 350 -6.12 -11.64 -14.28
CA SER A 350 -6.78 -10.44 -13.75
C SER A 350 -6.19 -9.98 -12.41
N CYS A 351 -5.32 -10.78 -11.78
CA CYS A 351 -4.67 -10.45 -10.50
C CYS A 351 -3.26 -9.87 -10.65
N ILE A 352 -2.77 -9.71 -11.88
CA ILE A 352 -1.48 -9.10 -12.19
C ILE A 352 -1.67 -7.64 -12.68
N PRO A 353 -0.73 -6.71 -12.42
CA PRO A 353 -0.89 -5.28 -12.71
C PRO A 353 -0.71 -4.94 -14.20
N LEU A 354 -1.65 -5.42 -15.02
CA LEU A 354 -1.72 -5.16 -16.47
C LEU A 354 -2.94 -4.33 -16.89
N GLY A 355 -3.90 -4.10 -16.00
CA GLY A 355 -5.10 -3.28 -16.25
C GLY A 355 -6.20 -4.01 -17.00
N VAL A 356 -6.18 -5.34 -17.04
CA VAL A 356 -7.15 -6.16 -17.78
C VAL A 356 -7.93 -7.06 -16.83
N ASN A 357 -9.24 -6.89 -16.81
CA ASN A 357 -10.17 -7.78 -16.12
C ASN A 357 -10.72 -8.83 -17.10
N ARG A 358 -10.49 -10.10 -16.83
CA ARG A 358 -11.06 -11.23 -17.59
C ARG A 358 -12.24 -11.90 -16.89
N ILE A 359 -12.66 -11.38 -15.73
CA ILE A 359 -13.78 -11.87 -14.96
C ILE A 359 -15.00 -11.00 -15.25
N GLU A 360 -16.08 -11.63 -15.71
CA GLU A 360 -17.32 -10.94 -16.10
C GLU A 360 -18.14 -10.46 -14.88
N ILE A 361 -17.87 -11.04 -13.70
CA ILE A 361 -18.58 -10.71 -12.47
C ILE A 361 -18.20 -9.30 -12.03
N GLN A 362 -19.14 -8.38 -12.19
CA GLN A 362 -18.98 -6.95 -11.88
C GLN A 362 -20.16 -6.48 -11.03
N ARG A 363 -19.88 -5.63 -10.03
CA ARG A 363 -20.90 -4.97 -9.21
C ARG A 363 -20.95 -3.50 -9.60
N GLY A 364 -22.14 -3.01 -9.92
CA GLY A 364 -22.38 -1.57 -10.08
C GLY A 364 -22.35 -0.88 -8.72
N LEU A 365 -21.48 0.10 -8.54
CA LEU A 365 -21.32 0.90 -7.32
C LEU A 365 -21.30 2.39 -7.68
N THR A 366 -21.70 3.26 -6.75
CA THR A 366 -21.49 4.71 -6.86
C THR A 366 -20.02 5.06 -6.59
N THR A 367 -19.64 6.32 -6.80
CA THR A 367 -18.32 6.86 -6.41
C THR A 367 -18.08 6.62 -4.93
N SER A 368 -19.02 7.06 -4.07
CA SER A 368 -18.87 6.92 -2.62
C SER A 368 -18.76 5.45 -2.21
N SER A 369 -19.56 4.56 -2.78
CA SER A 369 -19.47 3.12 -2.48
C SER A 369 -18.16 2.48 -2.98
N THR A 370 -17.58 3.00 -4.07
CA THR A 370 -16.28 2.55 -4.59
C THR A 370 -15.13 3.13 -3.75
N ALA A 371 -15.28 4.35 -3.24
CA ALA A 371 -14.30 5.04 -2.41
C ALA A 371 -14.07 4.37 -1.04
N ILE A 372 -15.02 3.55 -0.59
CA ILE A 372 -14.86 2.69 0.61
C ILE A 372 -13.61 1.80 0.50
N PHE A 373 -13.18 1.43 -0.71
CA PHE A 373 -11.91 0.77 -0.96
C PHE A 373 -10.74 1.77 -0.97
N VAL A 374 -10.67 2.64 0.05
CA VAL A 374 -9.60 3.62 0.20
C VAL A 374 -8.26 2.88 0.37
N PRO A 375 -7.25 3.17 -0.46
CA PRO A 375 -6.06 2.34 -0.56
C PRO A 375 -5.02 2.67 0.52
N PHE A 376 -5.39 3.43 1.55
CA PHE A 376 -4.49 3.99 2.54
C PHE A 376 -4.74 3.40 3.93
N THR A 377 -3.66 2.96 4.56
CA THR A 377 -3.64 2.35 5.88
C THR A 377 -2.90 3.27 6.86
N THR A 378 -1.64 2.94 7.14
CA THR A 378 -0.73 3.72 7.97
C THR A 378 0.57 3.89 7.21
N GLN A 379 1.15 5.08 7.26
CA GLN A 379 2.42 5.34 6.63
C GLN A 379 3.54 4.67 7.44
N GLU A 380 4.30 3.78 6.79
CA GLU A 380 5.49 3.20 7.39
C GLU A 380 6.70 4.10 7.21
N LEU A 381 7.51 4.20 8.26
CA LEU A 381 8.74 4.98 8.27
C LEU A 381 9.92 4.02 8.33
N PHE A 382 10.39 3.59 7.15
CA PHE A 382 11.55 2.74 7.02
C PHE A 382 12.51 3.35 5.99
N GLN A 383 13.56 3.99 6.49
CA GLN A 383 14.63 4.57 5.67
C GLN A 383 15.86 3.68 5.69
N GLU A 384 16.55 3.59 4.55
CA GLU A 384 17.84 2.90 4.43
C GLU A 384 19.02 3.84 4.72
N GLY A 385 20.19 3.26 4.99
CA GLY A 385 21.43 3.99 5.25
C GLY A 385 21.65 4.26 6.74
N GLU A 386 22.05 5.49 7.08
CA GLU A 386 22.30 5.95 8.47
C GLU A 386 21.00 6.17 9.28
N ALA A 387 20.00 5.33 9.06
CA ALA A 387 18.71 5.44 9.72
C ALA A 387 18.76 4.84 11.13
N LEU A 388 18.24 5.58 12.11
CA LEU A 388 18.17 5.14 13.49
C LEU A 388 16.87 4.36 13.76
N TYR A 389 16.96 3.31 14.56
CA TYR A 389 15.82 2.54 15.06
C TYR A 389 15.07 3.28 16.16
N TYR A 390 13.81 3.59 15.91
CA TYR A 390 12.93 4.29 16.85
C TYR A 390 11.93 3.37 17.56
N GLY A 391 11.70 2.16 17.06
CA GLY A 391 10.78 1.19 17.67
C GLY A 391 9.97 0.44 16.63
N LEU A 392 8.85 -0.12 17.08
CA LEU A 392 7.84 -0.72 16.22
C LEU A 392 6.62 0.20 16.13
N ASN A 393 6.01 0.27 14.95
CA ASN A 393 4.72 0.87 14.77
C ASN A 393 3.67 0.08 15.56
N ALA A 394 2.92 0.75 16.44
CA ALA A 394 1.99 0.08 17.35
C ALA A 394 0.78 -0.58 16.64
N LEU A 395 0.49 -0.19 15.40
CA LEU A 395 -0.59 -0.79 14.61
C LEU A 395 -0.08 -1.93 13.73
N SER A 396 0.95 -1.69 12.94
CA SER A 396 1.42 -2.64 11.94
C SER A 396 2.50 -3.60 12.44
N ASN A 397 3.08 -3.32 13.61
CA ASN A 397 4.28 -3.97 14.15
C ASN A 397 5.51 -3.88 13.23
N ASN A 398 5.48 -3.01 12.21
CA ASN A 398 6.64 -2.78 11.35
C ASN A 398 7.69 -1.93 12.05
N MET A 399 8.95 -2.16 11.67
CA MET A 399 10.07 -1.43 12.24
C MET A 399 10.10 0.03 11.76
N ILE A 400 10.36 0.95 12.69
CA ILE A 400 10.55 2.38 12.41
C ILE A 400 12.04 2.68 12.36
N MET A 401 12.55 2.94 11.15
CA MET A 401 13.94 3.35 10.86
C MET A 401 13.92 4.74 10.23
N VAL A 402 14.58 5.72 10.84
CA VAL A 402 14.57 7.11 10.36
C VAL A 402 15.93 7.77 10.48
N ASP A 403 16.40 8.36 9.38
CA ASP A 403 17.46 9.36 9.38
C ASP A 403 16.82 10.76 9.39
N ARG A 404 16.90 11.44 10.54
CA ARG A 404 16.34 12.79 10.70
C ARG A 404 17.04 13.83 9.83
N LYS A 405 18.30 13.61 9.43
CA LYS A 405 19.07 14.54 8.59
C LYS A 405 18.44 14.69 7.20
N ARG A 406 17.66 13.69 6.76
CA ARG A 406 16.91 13.70 5.48
C ARG A 406 15.53 14.32 5.57
N LEU A 407 15.05 14.64 6.77
CA LEU A 407 13.76 15.30 6.98
C LEU A 407 13.90 16.82 6.82
N LYS A 408 12.76 17.50 6.60
CA LYS A 408 12.73 18.96 6.50
C LYS A 408 13.26 19.65 7.77
N ASN A 409 13.11 19.01 8.92
CA ASN A 409 13.69 19.45 10.19
C ASN A 409 14.30 18.23 10.90
N PRO A 410 15.61 18.26 11.23
CA PRO A 410 16.28 17.13 11.85
C PRO A 410 16.10 17.02 13.37
N ASN A 411 15.41 17.96 14.01
CA ASN A 411 15.26 18.02 15.46
C ASN A 411 14.32 16.92 15.98
N GLY A 412 14.64 16.38 17.16
CA GLY A 412 13.79 15.43 17.89
C GLY A 412 13.37 15.96 19.25
N LEU A 413 12.24 15.47 19.75
CA LEU A 413 11.72 15.80 21.08
C LEU A 413 11.24 14.53 21.80
N ILE A 414 11.79 14.26 22.98
CA ILE A 414 11.38 13.13 23.84
C ILE A 414 10.67 13.70 25.08
N LEU A 415 9.35 13.48 25.17
CA LEU A 415 8.52 13.89 26.30
C LEU A 415 8.01 12.65 27.06
N GLY A 416 7.80 12.81 28.36
CA GLY A 416 7.29 11.72 29.21
C GLY A 416 7.33 12.06 30.69
N THR A 417 6.53 11.36 31.50
CA THR A 417 6.54 11.50 32.96
C THR A 417 7.75 10.80 33.58
N PRO A 418 8.15 11.11 34.82
CA PRO A 418 9.16 10.33 35.53
C PRO A 418 8.79 8.84 35.54
N GLY A 419 9.76 7.97 35.22
CA GLY A 419 9.53 6.51 35.10
C GLY A 419 8.98 6.02 33.76
N SER A 420 8.64 6.89 32.81
CA SER A 420 8.08 6.49 31.51
C SER A 420 9.10 5.93 30.50
N GLY A 421 10.38 5.83 30.87
CA GLY A 421 11.45 5.37 29.96
C GLY A 421 12.09 6.45 29.07
N LYS A 422 11.95 7.74 29.39
CA LYS A 422 12.60 8.84 28.65
C LYS A 422 14.11 8.66 28.52
N SER A 423 14.81 8.56 29.64
CA SER A 423 16.27 8.47 29.68
C SER A 423 16.78 7.18 29.04
N PHE A 424 16.01 6.10 29.14
CA PHE A 424 16.30 4.85 28.43
C PHE A 424 16.24 5.05 26.90
N SER A 425 15.19 5.71 26.41
CA SER A 425 15.02 5.99 24.98
C SER A 425 16.12 6.91 24.44
N ALA A 426 16.48 7.95 25.19
CA ALA A 426 17.57 8.86 24.84
C ALA A 426 18.95 8.16 24.83
N LYS A 427 19.25 7.32 25.84
CA LYS A 427 20.48 6.52 25.87
C LYS A 427 20.56 5.58 24.66
N ARG A 428 19.46 4.89 24.33
CA ARG A 428 19.38 4.04 23.14
C ARG A 428 19.66 4.81 21.86
N GLU A 429 19.09 6.01 21.73
CA GLU A 429 19.29 6.87 20.56
C GLU A 429 20.75 7.35 20.44
N ILE A 430 21.36 7.78 21.55
CA ILE A 430 22.78 8.15 21.63
C ILE A 430 23.67 6.98 21.21
N THR A 431 23.47 5.79 21.78
CA THR A 431 24.23 4.59 21.41
C THR A 431 24.03 4.24 19.95
N ASN A 432 22.82 4.36 19.42
CA ASN A 432 22.56 4.04 18.03
C ASN A 432 23.25 5.01 17.07
N CYS A 433 23.19 6.32 17.36
CA CYS A 433 23.92 7.35 16.65
C CYS A 433 25.42 7.05 16.62
N PHE A 434 26.00 6.75 17.78
CA PHE A 434 27.42 6.40 17.93
C PHE A 434 27.85 5.18 17.11
N LEU A 435 26.99 4.16 16.98
CA LEU A 435 27.34 2.91 16.30
C LEU A 435 27.18 2.98 14.77
N ILE A 436 26.30 3.85 14.27
CA ILE A 436 25.87 3.89 12.87
C ILE A 436 26.45 5.10 12.13
N THR A 437 26.69 6.22 12.81
CA THR A 437 27.10 7.47 12.17
C THR A 437 28.49 7.93 12.64
N GLU A 438 29.08 8.86 11.89
CA GLU A 438 30.31 9.57 12.27
C GLU A 438 30.00 10.91 12.96
N ASP A 439 28.77 11.10 13.46
CA ASP A 439 28.32 12.38 14.02
C ASP A 439 28.90 12.64 15.43
N ASP A 440 29.23 13.90 15.71
CA ASP A 440 29.62 14.34 17.05
C ASP A 440 28.42 14.34 18.02
N ILE A 441 28.59 13.71 19.20
CA ILE A 441 27.54 13.61 20.21
C ILE A 441 27.88 14.46 21.42
N ILE A 442 27.07 15.48 21.67
CA ILE A 442 27.19 16.38 22.82
C ILE A 442 25.97 16.22 23.72
N VAL A 443 26.19 15.93 25.01
CA VAL A 443 25.12 15.72 25.98
C VAL A 443 25.22 16.75 27.10
N CYS A 444 24.19 17.58 27.23
CA CYS A 444 24.01 18.46 28.38
C CYS A 444 23.15 17.75 29.44
N ASP A 445 23.79 17.27 30.49
CA ASP A 445 23.18 16.37 31.48
C ASP A 445 23.17 16.97 32.90
N PRO A 446 22.14 17.75 33.26
CA PRO A 446 22.03 18.32 34.60
C PRO A 446 21.75 17.28 35.70
N GLU A 447 21.24 16.09 35.34
CA GLU A 447 20.85 15.04 36.28
C GLU A 447 21.94 13.95 36.46
N ALA A 448 23.05 14.08 35.72
CA ALA A 448 24.16 13.12 35.69
C ALA A 448 23.74 11.68 35.32
N GLU A 449 22.69 11.51 34.53
CA GLU A 449 22.16 10.21 34.11
C GLU A 449 22.98 9.52 32.99
N TYR A 450 23.69 10.28 32.16
CA TYR A 450 24.35 9.81 30.94
C TYR A 450 25.85 9.59 31.09
N SER A 451 26.46 10.06 32.19
CA SER A 451 27.92 9.99 32.42
C SER A 451 28.50 8.57 32.27
N ALA A 452 27.81 7.56 32.80
CA ALA A 452 28.24 6.16 32.69
C ALA A 452 28.22 5.65 31.25
N LEU A 453 27.24 6.09 30.44
CA LEU A 453 27.16 5.73 29.03
C LEU A 453 28.31 6.39 28.25
N VAL A 454 28.55 7.68 28.48
CA VAL A 454 29.63 8.43 27.81
C VAL A 454 30.98 7.78 28.10
N GLN A 455 31.25 7.41 29.36
CA GLN A 455 32.49 6.70 29.73
C GLN A 455 32.60 5.31 29.07
N ALA A 456 31.49 4.57 29.02
CA ALA A 456 31.47 3.25 28.37
C ALA A 456 31.73 3.32 26.86
N LEU A 457 31.38 4.45 26.21
CA LEU A 457 31.67 4.72 24.79
C LEU A 457 32.99 5.48 24.59
N HIS A 458 33.88 5.48 25.58
CA HIS A 458 35.18 6.18 25.56
C HIS A 458 35.10 7.70 25.34
N GLY A 459 33.94 8.31 25.61
CA GLY A 459 33.74 9.75 25.53
C GLY A 459 34.27 10.50 26.75
N GLN A 460 34.33 11.83 26.63
CA GLN A 460 34.79 12.71 27.70
C GLN A 460 33.61 13.23 28.52
N VAL A 461 33.69 13.11 29.85
CA VAL A 461 32.75 13.73 30.78
C VAL A 461 33.39 15.00 31.36
N VAL A 462 32.81 16.15 31.05
CA VAL A 462 33.17 17.45 31.63
C VAL A 462 32.17 17.79 32.73
N ARG A 463 32.59 17.71 33.98
CA ARG A 463 31.79 18.06 35.14
C ARG A 463 31.89 19.55 35.44
N VAL A 464 30.87 20.30 35.06
CA VAL A 464 30.77 21.72 35.39
C VAL A 464 30.04 21.84 36.74
N SER A 465 30.76 22.18 37.80
CA SER A 465 30.16 22.41 39.12
C SER A 465 31.00 23.41 39.93
N PRO A 466 30.45 24.07 40.96
CA PRO A 466 31.20 25.05 41.76
C PRO A 466 32.45 24.49 42.46
N VAL A 467 32.52 23.16 42.63
CA VAL A 467 33.62 22.44 43.28
C VAL A 467 34.48 21.67 42.28
N SER A 468 34.23 21.82 40.98
CA SER A 468 35.04 21.20 39.93
C SER A 468 36.20 22.10 39.54
N ASP A 469 37.32 21.49 39.17
CA ASP A 469 38.47 22.18 38.59
C ASP A 469 38.25 22.50 37.09
N GLN A 470 37.10 22.11 36.53
CA GLN A 470 36.71 22.36 35.15
C GLN A 470 35.77 23.57 35.05
N TYR A 471 36.12 24.53 34.21
CA TYR A 471 35.38 25.78 34.04
C TYR A 471 35.08 26.02 32.56
N ILE A 472 33.87 26.52 32.28
CA ILE A 472 33.51 27.09 30.98
C ILE A 472 33.54 28.60 31.16
N ASN A 473 34.28 29.32 30.31
CA ASN A 473 34.29 30.77 30.29
C ASN A 473 33.44 31.28 29.10
N PRO A 474 32.18 31.71 29.33
CA PRO A 474 31.34 32.24 28.26
C PRO A 474 31.89 33.52 27.62
N MET A 475 32.82 34.22 28.29
CA MET A 475 33.46 35.44 27.79
C MET A 475 34.75 35.16 27.00
N ASP A 476 35.21 33.90 26.92
CA ASP A 476 36.46 33.57 26.21
C ASP A 476 36.29 33.73 24.70
N LEU A 477 37.03 34.65 24.09
CA LEU A 477 36.96 34.99 22.68
C LEU A 477 38.19 34.43 21.98
N ASN A 478 38.01 33.36 21.22
CA ASN A 478 39.07 32.86 20.37
C ASN A 478 39.00 33.56 19.00
N LEU A 479 40.00 34.42 18.74
CA LEU A 479 40.08 35.28 17.55
C LEU A 479 40.26 34.49 16.24
N ASN A 480 40.53 33.18 16.32
CA ASN A 480 40.71 32.29 15.17
C ASN A 480 39.44 31.50 14.81
N TYR A 481 38.26 31.84 15.36
CA TYR A 481 37.03 31.06 15.17
C TYR A 481 36.42 31.14 13.76
N SER A 482 36.75 32.17 12.98
CA SER A 482 36.30 32.25 11.58
C SER A 482 37.28 33.11 10.77
N GLU A 483 37.55 32.70 9.52
CA GLU A 483 38.40 33.49 8.60
C GLU A 483 37.63 34.70 7.99
N GLU A 484 36.29 34.75 8.11
CA GLU A 484 35.45 35.70 7.38
C GLU A 484 34.51 36.57 8.24
N ASP A 485 34.13 36.19 9.47
CA ASP A 485 33.20 36.94 10.33
C ASP A 485 33.84 37.44 11.65
N ASN A 486 33.43 38.64 12.09
CA ASN A 486 33.91 39.22 13.35
C ASN A 486 33.50 38.33 14.54
N PRO A 487 34.44 37.78 15.33
CA PRO A 487 34.13 36.89 16.44
C PRO A 487 33.21 37.51 17.51
N LEU A 488 33.16 38.85 17.58
CA LEU A 488 32.28 39.58 18.49
C LEU A 488 30.82 39.59 18.02
N SER A 489 30.54 39.62 16.71
CA SER A 489 29.15 39.61 16.22
C SER A 489 28.52 38.25 16.39
N LEU A 490 29.25 37.16 16.10
CA LEU A 490 28.79 35.77 16.27
C LEU A 490 28.46 35.39 17.73
N LYS A 491 28.98 36.14 18.72
CA LYS A 491 28.71 35.90 20.14
C LYS A 491 27.61 36.79 20.73
N ALA A 492 27.24 37.86 20.02
CA ALA A 492 26.27 38.84 20.47
C ALA A 492 24.86 38.58 19.90
N ASP A 493 24.77 37.89 18.76
CA ASP A 493 23.55 37.29 18.22
C ASP A 493 23.30 35.90 18.84
#